data_AF-A0A317DYN3-F1
#
_entry.id   AF-A0A317DYN3-F1
#
_cell.length_a   1.000
_cell.length_b   1.000
_cell.length_c   1.000
_cell.angle_alpha   90.00
_cell.angle_beta   90.00
_cell.angle_gamma   90.00
#
_symmetry.space_group_name_H-M   'P 1'
#
loop_
_entity.id
_entity.type
_entity.pdbx_description
1 polymer ?
#
loop_
_entity_poly.entity_id
_entity_poly.type
_entity_poly.pdbx_seq_one_letter_code
_entity_poly.pdbx_strand_id
1 'polypeptide(L)'
;MSLAVIFGTNLRHHRKAKHLTQAELAEKVALSPEMISKIERGIASPSFATIEKLSEILAVPEVVFFGVGLIVTTDGERTRILSKIQTRLSRLNEDQLVRADRMLSALTD
;
A
#
# COMPACT_ATOMS: atom_id res chain seq x y z
N MET A 1 7.05 -3.53 -15.30
CA MET A 1 7.02 -2.15 -14.77
C MET A 1 8.16 -2.00 -13.78
N SER A 2 8.84 -0.86 -13.72
CA SER A 2 9.89 -0.62 -12.71
C SER A 2 9.29 -0.33 -11.34
N LEU A 3 10.06 -0.56 -10.27
CA LEU A 3 9.63 -0.28 -8.90
C LEU A 3 9.23 1.20 -8.72
N ALA A 4 9.97 2.11 -9.33
CA ALA A 4 9.66 3.55 -9.30
C ALA A 4 8.31 3.88 -9.95
N VAL A 5 7.94 3.20 -11.05
CA VAL A 5 6.63 3.39 -11.70
C VAL A 5 5.50 2.82 -10.85
N ILE A 6 5.72 1.67 -10.20
CA ILE A 6 4.76 1.08 -9.26
C ILE A 6 4.53 2.05 -8.08
N PHE A 7 5.62 2.53 -7.47
CA PHE A 7 5.60 3.52 -6.40
C PHE A 7 4.79 4.75 -6.80
N GLY A 8 5.15 5.38 -7.93
CA GLY A 8 4.48 6.59 -8.41
C GLY A 8 3.00 6.39 -8.68
N THR A 9 2.62 5.23 -9.23
CA THR A 9 1.22 4.88 -9.52
C THR A 9 0.39 4.73 -8.25
N ASN A 10 0.92 4.02 -7.24
CA ASN A 10 0.24 3.82 -5.96
C ASN A 10 0.16 5.12 -5.16
N LEU A 11 1.23 5.92 -5.16
CA LEU A 11 1.21 7.26 -4.56
C LEU A 11 0.08 8.11 -5.17
N ARG A 12 0.00 8.16 -6.50
CA ARG A 12 -1.05 8.91 -7.21
C ARG A 12 -2.44 8.42 -6.86
N HIS A 13 -2.61 7.09 -6.73
CA HIS A 13 -3.87 6.48 -6.33
C HIS A 13 -4.30 6.96 -4.94
N HIS A 14 -3.44 6.81 -3.92
CA HIS A 14 -3.74 7.21 -2.54
C HIS A 14 -3.94 8.72 -2.38
N ARG A 15 -3.13 9.55 -3.08
CA ARG A 15 -3.33 11.00 -3.10
C ARG A 15 -4.74 11.37 -3.59
N LYS A 16 -5.17 10.77 -4.72
CA LYS A 16 -6.51 11.01 -5.27
C LYS A 16 -7.62 10.53 -4.35
N ALA A 17 -7.42 9.41 -3.64
CA ALA A 17 -8.38 8.91 -2.64
C ALA A 17 -8.54 9.87 -1.45
N LYS A 18 -7.51 10.67 -1.15
CA LYS A 18 -7.57 11.78 -0.17
C LYS A 18 -8.05 13.11 -0.76
N HIS A 19 -8.48 13.12 -2.03
CA HIS A 19 -8.92 14.31 -2.76
C HIS A 19 -7.87 15.44 -2.84
N LEU A 20 -6.59 15.12 -2.70
CA LEU A 20 -5.51 16.11 -2.77
C LEU A 20 -5.06 16.31 -4.22
N THR A 21 -4.79 17.55 -4.61
CA THR A 21 -4.00 17.91 -5.78
C THR A 21 -2.51 17.61 -5.56
N GLN A 22 -1.71 17.60 -6.63
CA GLN A 22 -0.26 17.44 -6.50
C GLN A 22 0.37 18.59 -5.70
N ALA A 23 -0.15 19.82 -5.85
CA ALA A 23 0.34 20.99 -5.14
C ALA A 23 0.06 20.89 -3.64
N GLU A 24 -1.16 20.51 -3.24
CA GLU A 24 -1.50 20.34 -1.82
C GLU A 24 -0.72 19.21 -1.17
N LEU A 25 -0.50 18.09 -1.87
CA LEU A 25 0.35 17.03 -1.34
C LEU A 25 1.79 17.53 -1.16
N ALA A 26 2.32 18.22 -2.17
CA ALA A 26 3.68 18.75 -2.16
C ALA A 26 3.91 19.70 -0.98
N GLU A 27 2.97 20.61 -0.73
CA GLU A 27 3.00 21.50 0.43
C GLU A 27 3.07 20.71 1.75
N LYS A 28 2.20 19.70 1.92
CA LYS A 28 2.16 18.89 3.13
C LYS A 28 3.44 18.10 3.39
N VAL A 29 4.14 17.62 2.35
CA VAL A 29 5.43 16.90 2.48
C VAL A 29 6.67 17.81 2.37
N ALA A 30 6.48 19.13 2.27
CA ALA A 30 7.55 20.11 2.04
C ALA A 30 8.40 19.81 0.79
N LEU A 31 7.74 19.49 -0.33
CA LEU A 31 8.33 19.32 -1.66
C LEU A 31 7.74 20.30 -2.66
N SER A 32 8.34 20.40 -3.85
CA SER A 32 7.72 21.13 -4.96
C SER A 32 6.64 20.29 -5.66
N PRO A 33 5.61 20.91 -6.25
CA PRO A 33 4.62 20.20 -7.07
C PRO A 33 5.26 19.42 -8.23
N GLU A 34 6.33 19.96 -8.81
CA GLU A 34 7.11 19.29 -9.85
C GLU A 34 7.76 17.99 -9.35
N MET A 35 8.31 18.00 -8.13
CA MET A 35 8.91 16.81 -7.53
C MET A 35 7.84 15.72 -7.31
N ILE A 36 6.67 16.07 -6.77
CA ILE A 36 5.54 15.12 -6.66
C ILE A 36 5.16 14.56 -8.04
N SER A 37 5.07 15.41 -9.07
CA SER A 37 4.78 14.97 -10.44
C SER A 37 5.85 14.03 -11.03
N LYS A 38 7.13 14.27 -10.75
CA LYS A 38 8.24 13.39 -11.15
C LYS A 38 8.18 12.05 -10.41
N ILE A 39 7.87 12.06 -9.11
CA ILE A 39 7.70 10.84 -8.30
C ILE A 39 6.52 10.02 -8.81
N GLU A 40 5.35 10.64 -9.03
CA GLU A 40 4.14 9.94 -9.50
C GLU A 40 4.31 9.30 -10.89
N ARG A 41 5.25 9.80 -11.70
CA ARG A 41 5.60 9.22 -13.01
C ARG A 41 6.77 8.23 -12.95
N GLY A 42 7.36 8.00 -11.78
CA GLY A 42 8.52 7.12 -11.60
C GLY A 42 9.83 7.67 -12.19
N ILE A 43 9.92 8.99 -12.39
CA ILE A 43 11.12 9.68 -12.93
C ILE A 43 12.09 10.02 -11.80
N ALA A 44 11.58 10.32 -10.61
CA ALA A 44 12.37 10.60 -9.42
C ALA A 44 11.98 9.65 -8.28
N SER A 45 12.96 9.27 -7.47
CA SER A 45 12.74 8.47 -6.27
C SER A 45 12.60 9.38 -5.06
N PRO A 46 11.59 9.19 -4.20
CA PRO A 46 11.54 9.87 -2.90
C PRO A 46 12.63 9.31 -1.98
N SER A 47 13.02 10.09 -0.96
CA SER A 47 13.83 9.57 0.15
C SER A 47 12.96 8.75 1.11
N PHE A 48 13.57 7.95 1.98
CA PHE A 48 12.84 7.25 3.04
C PHE A 48 12.07 8.21 3.96
N ALA A 49 12.69 9.33 4.34
CA ALA A 49 12.01 10.37 5.12
C ALA A 49 10.80 10.97 4.39
N THR A 50 10.84 11.10 3.06
CA THR A 50 9.66 11.50 2.28
C THR A 50 8.58 10.41 2.30
N ILE A 51 8.94 9.13 2.23
CA ILE A 51 8.00 8.00 2.26
C ILE A 51 7.25 7.96 3.59
N GLU A 52 7.95 8.14 4.72
CA GLU A 52 7.34 8.21 6.05
C GLU A 52 6.30 9.34 6.14
N LYS A 53 6.67 10.56 5.70
CA LYS A 53 5.71 11.69 5.66
C LYS A 53 4.51 11.40 4.76
N LEU A 54 4.74 10.78 3.60
CA LEU A 54 3.65 10.41 2.69
C LEU A 54 2.70 9.40 3.34
N SER A 55 3.23 8.40 4.03
CA SER A 55 2.46 7.40 4.81
C SER A 55 1.59 8.08 5.86
N GLU A 56 2.15 8.99 6.65
CA GLU A 56 1.43 9.77 7.66
C GLU A 56 0.30 10.63 7.06
N ILE A 57 0.61 11.43 6.05
CA ILE A 57 -0.34 12.37 5.42
C ILE A 57 -1.47 11.63 4.71
N LEU A 58 -1.15 10.52 4.05
CA LEU A 58 -2.12 9.71 3.32
C LEU A 58 -2.81 8.67 4.22
N ALA A 59 -2.38 8.54 5.48
CA ALA A 59 -2.88 7.58 6.47
C ALA A 59 -2.92 6.15 5.92
N VAL A 60 -1.81 5.69 5.32
CA VAL A 60 -1.65 4.34 4.78
C VAL A 60 -0.26 3.80 5.09
N PRO A 61 -0.08 2.50 5.38
CA PRO A 61 1.25 1.93 5.64
C PRO A 61 2.21 2.09 4.46
N GLU A 62 3.51 2.28 4.70
CA GLU A 62 4.52 2.56 3.66
C GLU A 62 4.57 1.46 2.58
N VAL A 63 4.32 0.21 2.99
CA VAL A 63 4.35 -0.97 2.11
C VAL A 63 3.39 -0.84 0.93
N VAL A 64 2.26 -0.13 1.09
CA VAL A 64 1.26 0.00 0.03
C VAL A 64 1.77 0.76 -1.19
N PHE A 65 2.75 1.66 -1.00
CA PHE A 65 3.34 2.39 -2.12
C PHE A 65 4.08 1.43 -3.06
N PHE A 66 4.63 0.34 -2.54
CA PHE A 66 5.39 -0.62 -3.33
C PHE A 66 4.51 -1.71 -3.98
N GLY A 67 3.18 -1.64 -3.79
CA GLY A 67 2.21 -2.60 -4.31
C GLY A 67 1.37 -3.23 -3.20
N VAL A 68 0.30 -3.94 -3.59
CA VAL A 68 -0.56 -4.67 -2.65
C VAL A 68 0.29 -5.58 -1.76
N GLY A 69 0.15 -5.38 -0.46
CA GLY A 69 0.90 -6.08 0.57
C GLY A 69 0.64 -7.59 0.61
N LEU A 70 1.70 -8.26 1.06
CA LEU A 70 1.71 -9.52 1.81
C LEU A 70 1.47 -10.82 1.04
N ILE A 71 1.83 -10.82 -0.24
CA ILE A 71 2.42 -12.03 -0.84
C ILE A 71 3.73 -11.62 -1.53
N VAL A 72 4.78 -11.39 -0.74
CA VAL A 72 6.12 -11.75 -1.22
C VAL A 72 6.14 -13.26 -1.23
N THR A 73 5.67 -13.85 -2.31
CA THR A 73 6.13 -15.17 -2.69
C THR A 73 6.58 -15.00 -4.11
N THR A 74 7.89 -14.98 -4.25
CA THR A 74 8.54 -15.74 -5.32
C THR A 74 7.64 -16.91 -5.74
N ASP A 75 7.29 -16.91 -7.02
CA ASP A 75 6.56 -17.94 -7.76
C ASP A 75 6.37 -19.28 -7.00
N GLY A 76 5.12 -19.71 -6.74
CA GLY A 76 4.85 -21.02 -6.12
C GLY A 76 3.57 -21.16 -5.28
N GLU A 77 3.37 -22.38 -4.78
CA GLU A 77 2.19 -22.89 -4.03
C GLU A 77 1.68 -21.97 -2.91
N ARG A 78 2.60 -21.26 -2.23
CA ARG A 78 2.29 -20.33 -1.14
C ARG A 78 1.36 -19.19 -1.58
N THR A 79 1.52 -18.64 -2.79
CA THR A 79 0.59 -17.61 -3.33
C THR A 79 -0.83 -18.15 -3.39
N ARG A 80 -0.98 -19.37 -3.93
CA ARG A 80 -2.29 -20.00 -4.16
C ARG A 80 -3.01 -20.26 -2.83
N ILE A 81 -2.26 -20.65 -1.80
CA ILE A 81 -2.81 -20.86 -0.46
C ILE A 81 -3.34 -19.54 0.11
N LEU A 82 -2.54 -18.47 0.07
CA LEU A 82 -2.94 -17.16 0.59
C LEU A 82 -4.14 -16.56 -0.15
N SER A 83 -4.18 -16.62 -1.49
CA SER A 83 -5.35 -16.18 -2.26
C SER A 83 -6.62 -16.98 -1.96
N LYS A 84 -6.49 -18.31 -1.75
CA LYS A 84 -7.62 -19.15 -1.34
C LYS A 84 -8.14 -18.77 0.04
N ILE A 85 -7.23 -18.52 1.00
CA ILE A 85 -7.59 -18.07 2.35
C ILE A 85 -8.31 -16.72 2.27
N GLN A 86 -7.74 -15.74 1.58
CA GLN A 86 -8.34 -14.42 1.41
C GLN A 86 -9.75 -14.49 0.80
N THR A 87 -9.95 -15.31 -0.22
CA THR A 87 -11.26 -15.50 -0.87
C THR A 87 -12.29 -16.14 0.07
N ARG A 88 -11.86 -17.03 0.97
CA ARG A 88 -12.75 -17.63 1.97
C ARG A 88 -13.11 -16.61 3.05
N LEU A 89 -12.12 -15.91 3.58
CA LEU A 89 -12.30 -14.91 4.64
C LEU A 89 -13.19 -13.75 4.17
N SER A 90 -13.04 -13.29 2.93
CA SER A 90 -13.83 -12.16 2.40
C SER A 90 -15.33 -12.45 2.23
N ARG A 91 -15.75 -13.73 2.31
CA ARG A 91 -17.15 -14.16 2.21
C ARG A 91 -17.82 -14.38 3.57
N LEU A 92 -17.08 -14.28 4.66
CA LEU A 92 -17.61 -14.49 6.00
C LEU A 92 -18.35 -13.26 6.50
N ASN A 93 -19.33 -13.47 7.38
CA ASN A 93 -19.92 -12.37 8.15
C ASN A 93 -19.06 -12.01 9.37
N GLU A 94 -19.40 -10.94 10.07
CA GLU A 94 -18.65 -10.40 11.21
C GLU A 94 -18.36 -11.46 12.29
N ASP A 95 -19.40 -12.16 12.75
CA ASP A 95 -19.28 -13.18 13.79
C ASP A 95 -18.36 -14.35 13.38
N GLN A 96 -18.43 -14.74 12.11
CA GLN A 96 -17.59 -15.79 11.54
C GLN A 96 -16.14 -15.32 11.38
N LEU A 97 -15.94 -14.07 10.97
CA LEU A 97 -14.62 -13.49 10.80
C LEU A 97 -13.89 -13.35 12.15
N VAL A 98 -14.59 -12.93 13.21
CA VAL A 98 -14.06 -12.86 14.58
C VAL A 98 -13.70 -14.25 15.14
N ARG A 99 -14.42 -15.30 14.75
CA ARG A 99 -14.04 -16.68 15.10
C ARG A 99 -12.81 -17.13 14.33
N ALA A 100 -12.75 -16.84 13.03
CA ALA A 100 -11.61 -17.18 12.19
C ALA A 100 -10.32 -16.51 12.69
N ASP A 101 -10.38 -15.24 13.08
CA ASP A 101 -9.27 -14.49 13.66
C ASP A 101 -8.69 -15.19 14.89
N ARG A 102 -9.54 -15.54 15.88
CA ARG A 102 -9.12 -16.29 17.07
C ARG A 102 -8.44 -17.62 16.75
N MET A 103 -8.93 -18.36 15.76
CA MET A 103 -8.33 -19.63 15.34
C MET A 103 -6.98 -19.41 14.65
N LEU A 104 -6.83 -18.34 13.88
CA LEU A 104 -5.57 -17.98 13.23
C LEU A 104 -4.53 -17.52 14.28
N SER A 105 -4.93 -16.74 15.27
CA SER A 105 -4.04 -16.34 16.38
C SER A 105 -3.48 -17.54 17.13
N ALA A 106 -4.31 -18.56 17.38
CA ALA A 106 -3.90 -19.80 18.03
C ALA A 106 -2.90 -20.66 17.22
N LEU A 107 -2.65 -20.33 15.95
CA LEU A 107 -1.65 -20.99 15.11
C LEU A 107 -0.31 -20.24 15.09
N THR A 108 -0.28 -18.99 15.56
CA THR A 108 0.90 -18.11 15.53
C THR A 108 1.54 -17.88 16.89
N ASP A 109 0.86 -18.27 17.97
CA ASP A 109 1.41 -18.40 19.33
C ASP A 109 2.00 -19.80 19.56
#